data_AF-A0A936IDZ5-F1
#
_entry.id   AF-A0A936IDZ5-F1
#
_cell.length_a   1.000
_cell.length_b   1.000
_cell.length_c   1.000
_cell.angle_alpha   90.00
_cell.angle_beta   90.00
_cell.angle_gamma   90.00
#
_symmetry.space_group_name_H-M   'P 1'
#
loop_
_entity.id
_entity.type
_entity.pdbx_description
1 polymer ?
#
loop_
_entity_poly.entity_id
_entity_poly.type
_entity_poly.pdbx_seq_one_letter_code
_entity_poly.pdbx_strand_id
1 'polypeptide(L)'
;MPTINQLIRKGREKVEYKSKSRALQSNPQKRGVCTRVYTTTPKKPNSALRKVAKVRLTNGIEVICYIPGEGHNLQEHSIVLVRGGRVKDLPGVRYTIVRGALDTAGVNNRKKSRSKYGSKRPKK
;
A
#
# COMPACT_ATOMS: atom_id res chain seq x y z
N MET A 1 6.51 41.71 -1.14
CA MET A 1 7.39 41.29 -2.25
C MET A 1 8.83 41.57 -1.82
N PRO A 2 9.73 40.58 -1.79
CA PRO A 2 11.08 40.80 -1.29
C PRO A 2 11.94 41.60 -2.27
N THR A 3 12.82 42.47 -1.76
CA THR A 3 13.77 43.27 -2.56
C THR A 3 14.97 42.42 -3.00
N ILE A 4 15.70 42.87 -4.03
CA ILE A 4 16.90 42.17 -4.54
C ILE A 4 17.95 42.00 -3.42
N ASN A 5 18.20 43.04 -2.61
CA ASN A 5 19.12 42.96 -1.48
C ASN A 5 18.68 41.95 -0.42
N GLN A 6 17.38 41.72 -0.23
CA GLN A 6 16.87 40.66 0.65
C GLN A 6 17.15 39.28 0.08
N LEU A 7 17.01 39.09 -1.24
CA LEU A 7 17.32 37.83 -1.92
C LEU A 7 18.82 37.52 -1.97
N ILE A 8 19.67 38.54 -2.08
CA ILE A 8 21.13 38.41 -2.00
C ILE A 8 21.56 37.97 -0.59
N ARG A 9 20.96 38.56 0.46
CA ARG A 9 21.25 38.19 1.86
C ARG A 9 20.63 36.85 2.27
N LYS A 10 19.44 36.53 1.76
CA LYS A 10 18.71 35.29 2.02
C LYS A 10 18.07 34.79 0.73
N GLY A 11 18.73 33.79 0.11
CA GLY A 11 18.21 33.14 -1.08
C GLY A 11 16.84 32.49 -0.84
N ARG A 12 16.10 32.25 -1.93
CA ARG A 12 14.85 31.49 -1.83
C ARG A 12 15.13 30.03 -1.52
N GLU A 13 14.46 29.50 -0.50
CA GLU A 13 14.53 28.08 -0.18
C GLU A 13 13.54 27.30 -1.04
N LYS A 14 13.97 26.13 -1.51
CA LYS A 14 13.08 25.18 -2.20
C LYS A 14 12.26 24.44 -1.15
N VAL A 15 10.95 24.37 -1.35
CA VAL A 15 10.07 23.58 -0.48
C VAL A 15 10.28 22.10 -0.78
N GLU A 16 10.78 21.35 0.19
CA GLU A 16 10.98 19.90 0.06
C GLU A 16 9.72 19.12 0.47
N TYR A 17 9.32 18.15 -0.34
CA TYR A 17 8.18 17.27 -0.06
C TYR A 17 8.64 15.86 0.29
N LYS A 18 8.12 15.34 1.42
CA LYS A 18 8.37 13.95 1.81
C LYS A 18 7.50 12.99 0.99
N SER A 19 8.08 11.88 0.56
CA SER A 19 7.32 10.82 -0.12
C SER A 19 6.20 10.28 0.77
N LYS A 20 5.03 10.02 0.18
CA LYS A 20 3.89 9.42 0.87
C LYS A 20 4.14 7.96 1.24
N SER A 21 5.06 7.28 0.55
CA SER A 21 5.39 5.86 0.68
C SER A 21 6.84 5.64 1.15
N ARG A 22 7.23 6.27 2.26
CA ARG A 22 8.62 6.26 2.79
C ARG A 22 9.19 4.86 3.02
N ALA A 23 8.37 3.89 3.43
CA ALA A 23 8.85 2.54 3.75
C ALA A 23 9.33 1.77 2.53
N LEU A 24 8.97 2.20 1.31
CA LEU A 24 9.47 1.58 0.08
C LEU A 24 10.86 2.09 -0.33
N GLN A 25 11.39 3.15 0.29
CA GLN A 25 12.72 3.69 -0.01
C GLN A 25 12.97 3.83 -1.53
N SER A 26 12.07 4.54 -2.22
CA SER A 26 12.12 4.77 -3.68
C SER A 26 11.98 3.53 -4.58
N ASN A 27 11.74 2.33 -4.01
CA ASN A 27 11.37 1.17 -4.81
C ASN A 27 9.87 1.19 -5.16
N PRO A 28 9.47 0.71 -6.35
CA PRO A 28 8.05 0.62 -6.71
C PRO A 28 7.30 -0.41 -5.86
N GLN A 29 7.98 -1.51 -5.53
CA GLN A 29 7.46 -2.65 -4.78
C GLN A 29 8.54 -3.17 -3.82
N LYS A 30 8.13 -3.74 -2.68
CA LYS A 30 9.02 -4.48 -1.78
C LYS A 30 8.36 -5.77 -1.32
N ARG A 31 9.18 -6.81 -1.20
CA ARG A 31 8.80 -8.07 -0.55
C ARG A 31 8.70 -7.86 0.96
N GLY A 32 7.76 -8.54 1.60
CA GLY A 32 7.63 -8.61 3.05
C GLY A 32 6.89 -9.87 3.51
N VAL A 33 6.90 -10.09 4.81
CA VAL A 33 6.25 -11.24 5.48
C VAL A 33 5.10 -10.72 6.33
N CYS A 34 3.93 -11.34 6.23
CA CYS A 34 2.79 -11.02 7.07
C CYS A 34 3.07 -11.43 8.52
N THR A 35 3.02 -10.47 9.45
CA THR A 35 3.11 -10.73 10.89
C THR A 35 1.74 -10.98 11.50
N ARG A 36 0.69 -10.30 10.99
CA ARG A 36 -0.69 -10.51 11.42
C ARG A 36 -1.67 -10.17 10.31
N VAL A 37 -2.67 -11.01 10.10
CA VAL A 37 -3.79 -10.75 9.16
C VAL A 37 -5.06 -10.52 9.99
N TYR A 38 -5.74 -9.38 9.78
CA TYR A 38 -6.89 -8.99 10.60
C TYR A 38 -7.80 -8.01 9.86
N THR A 39 -8.95 -7.70 10.46
CA THR A 39 -9.91 -6.72 9.93
C THR A 39 -9.93 -5.44 10.75
N THR A 40 -10.10 -4.30 10.09
CA THR A 40 -10.20 -2.97 10.71
C THR A 40 -11.43 -2.23 10.20
N THR A 41 -12.10 -1.49 11.09
CA THR A 41 -13.20 -0.59 10.72
C THR A 41 -12.66 0.72 10.14
N PRO A 42 -13.29 1.28 9.09
CA PRO A 42 -12.90 2.56 8.49
C PRO A 42 -13.30 3.75 9.38
N LYS A 43 -12.76 4.93 9.06
CA LYS A 43 -13.22 6.18 9.65
C LYS A 43 -14.65 6.51 9.19
N LYS A 44 -15.43 7.18 10.04
CA LYS A 44 -16.71 7.83 9.65
C LYS A 44 -16.48 8.71 8.41
N PRO A 45 -17.38 8.74 7.41
CA PRO A 45 -18.78 8.29 7.41
C PRO A 45 -18.99 6.82 6.99
N ASN A 46 -17.92 6.12 6.61
CA ASN A 46 -18.03 4.79 6.03
C ASN A 46 -18.16 3.72 7.12
N SER A 47 -18.80 2.60 6.78
CA SER A 47 -18.88 1.40 7.61
C SER A 47 -18.57 0.17 6.76
N ALA A 48 -17.65 -0.69 7.23
CA ALA A 48 -17.28 -1.97 6.62
C ALA A 48 -16.23 -2.68 7.50
N LEU A 49 -16.02 -3.98 7.27
CA LEU A 49 -14.82 -4.68 7.74
C LEU A 49 -13.77 -4.71 6.62
N ARG A 50 -12.75 -3.86 6.75
CA ARG A 50 -11.64 -3.80 5.78
C ARG A 50 -10.56 -4.80 6.17
N LYS A 51 -10.18 -5.67 5.22
CA LYS A 51 -9.12 -6.67 5.40
C LYS A 51 -7.75 -6.02 5.26
N VAL A 52 -6.90 -6.16 6.28
CA VAL A 52 -5.56 -5.59 6.35
C VAL A 52 -4.56 -6.63 6.86
N ALA A 53 -3.29 -6.43 6.53
CA ALA A 53 -2.20 -7.22 7.08
C ALA A 53 -1.11 -6.29 7.62
N LYS A 54 -0.57 -6.64 8.79
CA LYS A 54 0.70 -6.08 9.26
C LYS A 54 1.82 -6.87 8.59
N VAL A 55 2.74 -6.18 7.92
CA VAL A 55 3.78 -6.78 7.08
C VAL A 55 5.13 -6.22 7.49
N ARG A 56 6.08 -7.10 7.78
CA ARG A 56 7.49 -6.75 7.97
C ARG A 56 8.19 -6.80 6.63
N LEU A 57 8.61 -5.64 6.13
CA LEU A 57 9.31 -5.54 4.85
C LEU A 57 10.75 -6.04 4.98
N THR A 58 11.35 -6.38 3.83
CA THR A 58 12.77 -6.78 3.71
C THR A 58 13.76 -5.76 4.27
N ASN A 59 13.40 -4.48 4.37
CA ASN A 59 14.23 -3.44 4.99
C ASN A 59 14.02 -3.28 6.51
N GLY A 60 13.31 -4.23 7.15
CA GLY A 60 13.06 -4.23 8.60
C GLY A 60 11.89 -3.35 9.06
N ILE A 61 11.32 -2.52 8.18
CA ILE A 61 10.20 -1.63 8.53
C ILE A 61 8.89 -2.42 8.55
N GLU A 62 8.15 -2.32 9.65
CA GLU A 62 6.79 -2.83 9.74
C GLU A 62 5.76 -1.83 9.23
N VAL A 63 4.87 -2.29 8.36
CA VAL A 63 3.83 -1.46 7.74
C VAL A 63 2.49 -2.17 7.75
N ILE A 64 1.40 -1.40 7.81
CA ILE A 64 0.04 -1.91 7.62
C ILE A 64 -0.32 -1.79 6.14
N CYS A 65 -0.68 -2.90 5.54
CA CYS A 65 -1.03 -3.01 4.13
C CYS A 65 -2.51 -3.39 3.96
N TYR A 66 -3.16 -2.78 2.97
CA TYR A 66 -4.50 -3.16 2.55
C TYR A 66 -4.46 -4.39 1.64
N ILE A 67 -5.43 -5.30 1.83
CA ILE A 67 -5.61 -6.47 0.98
C ILE A 67 -6.77 -6.17 0.01
N PRO A 68 -6.50 -5.93 -1.29
CA PRO A 68 -7.53 -5.52 -2.22
C PRO A 68 -8.33 -6.72 -2.74
N GLY A 69 -9.60 -6.48 -3.03
CA GLY A 69 -10.51 -7.45 -3.65
C GLY A 69 -11.41 -8.20 -2.67
N GLU A 70 -12.20 -9.11 -3.24
CA GLU A 70 -13.08 -10.02 -2.53
C GLU A 70 -12.30 -11.28 -2.14
N GLY A 71 -12.42 -11.71 -0.88
CA GLY A 71 -11.67 -12.85 -0.34
C GLY A 71 -10.14 -12.67 -0.34
N HIS A 72 -9.45 -13.52 0.41
CA HIS A 72 -7.98 -13.67 0.39
C HIS A 72 -7.59 -14.97 1.12
N ASN A 73 -6.39 -15.46 0.84
CA ASN A 73 -5.83 -16.69 1.41
C ASN A 73 -4.65 -16.43 2.36
N LEU A 74 -4.39 -15.18 2.75
CA LEU A 74 -3.21 -14.83 3.53
C LEU A 74 -3.35 -15.26 4.99
N GLN A 75 -2.25 -15.76 5.52
CA GLN A 75 -2.09 -16.19 6.90
C GLN A 75 -0.87 -15.48 7.49
N GLU A 76 -0.57 -15.76 8.76
CA GLU A 76 0.71 -15.39 9.34
C GLU A 76 1.85 -16.06 8.54
N HIS A 77 2.99 -15.39 8.46
CA HIS A 77 4.17 -15.81 7.69
C HIS A 77 4.03 -15.90 6.17
N SER A 78 2.84 -15.64 5.60
CA SER A 78 2.71 -15.54 4.14
C SER A 78 3.60 -14.44 3.57
N ILE A 79 4.32 -14.74 2.50
CA ILE A 79 5.20 -13.81 1.80
C ILE A 79 4.38 -13.03 0.78
N VAL A 80 4.44 -11.70 0.86
CA VAL A 80 3.64 -10.80 0.05
C VAL A 80 4.48 -9.74 -0.65
N LEU A 81 4.00 -9.29 -1.80
CA LEU A 81 4.57 -8.17 -2.52
C LEU A 81 3.74 -6.91 -2.22
N VAL A 82 4.39 -5.88 -1.69
CA VAL A 82 3.76 -4.63 -1.25
C VAL A 82 4.08 -3.53 -2.24
N ARG A 83 3.06 -2.74 -2.61
CA ARG A 83 3.21 -1.52 -3.42
C ARG A 83 2.64 -0.30 -2.70
N GLY A 84 2.98 0.89 -3.19
CA GLY A 84 2.39 2.14 -2.75
C GLY A 84 0.89 2.20 -3.06
N GLY A 85 0.12 2.80 -2.16
CA GLY A 85 -1.32 3.01 -2.34
C GLY A 85 -2.03 3.23 -1.02
N ARG A 86 -2.32 4.48 -0.69
CA ARG A 86 -3.04 4.84 0.53
C ARG A 86 -4.53 4.54 0.35
N VAL A 87 -5.11 3.89 1.36
CA VAL A 87 -6.57 3.77 1.47
C VAL A 87 -7.10 4.98 2.23
N LYS A 88 -7.95 5.80 1.59
CA LYS A 88 -8.46 7.05 2.18
C LYS A 88 -9.27 6.80 3.46
N ASP A 89 -9.97 5.68 3.50
CA ASP A 89 -10.89 5.29 4.57
C ASP A 89 -10.19 4.80 5.84
N LEU A 90 -8.97 4.28 5.71
CA LEU A 90 -8.25 3.69 6.83
C LEU A 90 -7.07 4.60 7.24
N PRO A 91 -7.07 5.17 8.45
CA PRO A 91 -5.91 5.91 8.94
C PRO A 91 -4.71 4.95 9.07
N GLY A 92 -3.51 5.43 8.74
CA GLY A 92 -2.27 4.64 8.84
C GLY A 92 -2.02 3.64 7.69
N VAL A 93 -3.03 3.24 6.92
CA VAL A 93 -2.87 2.27 5.82
C VAL A 93 -2.44 2.96 4.52
N ARG A 94 -1.12 2.99 4.31
CA ARG A 94 -0.47 3.71 3.18
C ARG A 94 -0.05 2.80 2.02
N TYR A 95 -0.13 1.48 2.22
CA TYR A 95 0.36 0.48 1.29
C TYR A 95 -0.73 -0.51 0.92
N THR A 96 -0.60 -1.12 -0.25
CA THR A 96 -1.52 -2.11 -0.76
C THR A 96 -0.74 -3.35 -1.20
N ILE A 97 -1.23 -4.53 -0.84
CA ILE A 97 -0.67 -5.80 -1.31
C ILE A 97 -1.04 -6.02 -2.78
N VAL A 98 -0.08 -6.44 -3.59
CA VAL A 98 -0.29 -6.88 -4.97
C VAL A 98 -0.91 -8.26 -4.93
N ARG A 99 -1.98 -8.49 -5.69
CA ARG A 99 -2.65 -9.81 -5.77
C ARG A 99 -2.06 -10.64 -6.90
N GLY A 100 -2.01 -11.96 -6.72
CA GLY A 100 -1.44 -12.88 -7.70
C GLY A 100 0.08 -12.85 -7.76
N ALA A 101 0.73 -12.34 -6.71
CA ALA A 101 2.17 -12.26 -6.58
C ALA A 101 2.64 -12.94 -5.28
N LEU A 102 3.70 -13.75 -5.36
CA LEU A 102 4.16 -14.58 -4.23
C LEU A 102 3.00 -15.42 -3.68
N ASP A 103 2.81 -15.47 -2.36
CA ASP A 103 1.78 -16.33 -1.74
C ASP A 103 0.36 -15.74 -1.82
N THR A 104 0.23 -14.52 -2.35
CA THR A 104 -1.08 -13.87 -2.51
C THR A 104 -1.83 -14.45 -3.70
N ALA A 105 -2.92 -15.19 -3.44
CA ALA A 105 -3.75 -15.68 -4.53
C ALA A 105 -4.48 -14.53 -5.24
N GLY A 106 -4.77 -14.72 -6.54
CA GLY A 106 -5.68 -13.84 -7.27
C GLY A 106 -7.09 -13.84 -6.67
N VAL A 107 -7.94 -12.91 -7.12
CA VAL A 107 -9.36 -12.94 -6.72
C VAL A 107 -10.09 -13.97 -7.58
N ASN A 108 -10.83 -14.88 -6.93
CA ASN A 108 -11.62 -15.92 -7.60
C ASN A 108 -12.76 -15.30 -8.41
N ASN A 109 -13.10 -15.93 -9.54
CA ASN A 109 -14.25 -15.57 -10.40
C ASN A 109 -14.30 -14.11 -10.90
N ARG A 110 -13.19 -13.37 -10.82
CA ARG A 110 -13.11 -11.99 -11.31
C ARG A 110 -13.11 -11.97 -12.84
N LYS A 111 -14.19 -11.48 -13.45
CA LYS A 111 -14.29 -11.33 -14.92
C LYS A 111 -13.78 -9.98 -15.45
N LYS A 112 -13.90 -8.90 -14.65
CA LYS A 112 -13.50 -7.51 -15.00
C LYS A 112 -12.31 -7.01 -14.17
N SER A 113 -11.49 -6.13 -14.76
CA SER A 113 -10.28 -5.56 -14.13
C SER A 113 -9.30 -6.60 -13.57
N ARG A 114 -9.19 -7.73 -14.27
CA ARG A 114 -8.46 -8.94 -13.84
C ARG A 114 -6.99 -8.70 -13.51
N SER A 115 -6.31 -7.86 -14.31
CA SER A 115 -4.90 -7.50 -14.12
C SER A 115 -4.61 -6.86 -12.77
N LYS A 116 -5.55 -6.09 -12.21
CA LYS A 116 -5.38 -5.42 -10.91
C LYS A 116 -5.46 -6.39 -9.72
N TYR A 117 -6.16 -7.52 -9.90
CA TYR A 117 -6.49 -8.47 -8.83
C TYR A 117 -5.83 -9.84 -9.04
N GLY A 118 -4.86 -9.95 -9.96
CA GLY A 118 -4.08 -11.17 -10.17
C GLY A 118 -4.89 -12.36 -10.72
N SER A 119 -6.02 -12.11 -11.39
CA SER A 119 -6.89 -13.17 -11.91
C SER A 119 -6.53 -13.48 -13.37
N LYS A 120 -6.30 -14.76 -13.71
CA LYS A 120 -6.00 -15.17 -15.10
C LYS A 120 -7.23 -15.01 -16.02
N ARG A 121 -7.01 -15.01 -17.34
CA ARG A 121 -8.11 -15.03 -18.31
C ARG A 121 -8.77 -16.40 -18.26
N PRO A 122 -10.10 -16.50 -18.04
CA PRO A 122 -10.77 -17.79 -18.10
C PRO A 122 -10.64 -18.34 -19.52
N LYS A 123 -10.41 -19.66 -19.63
CA LYS A 123 -10.55 -20.38 -20.90
C LYS A 123 -12.03 -20.31 -21.28
N LYS A 124 -12.31 -19.81 -22.49
CA LYS A 124 -13.63 -19.87 -23.09
C LYS A 124 -13.73 -21.16 -23.86
#